data_AF-A0A933R3Z5-F1
#
_entry.id   AF-A0A933R3Z5-F1
#
_cell.length_a   1.000
_cell.length_b   1.000
_cell.length_c   1.000
_cell.angle_alpha   90.00
_cell.angle_beta   90.00
_cell.angle_gamma   90.00
#
_symmetry.space_group_name_H-M   'P 1'
#
loop_
_entity.id
_entity.type
_entity.pdbx_description
1 polymer ?
#
loop_
_entity_poly.entity_id
_entity_poly.type
_entity_poly.pdbx_seq_one_letter_code
_entity_poly.pdbx_strand_id
1 'polypeptide(L)'
;MEQKARQYSQLWDDGINAGIIGKIGLPVFSLLAVLAARMDKNGQCYPSRDDLSRKIGKSVRTIEEIIEKAKKTSYRGEPVLKVHQIKSKVNGKWLYGSNMYTISKPIRDDLINRYQSVGGKSLTEDNKTLSVKSSFPRAGIPYAKNIPTNDNHLVNKILINDMVKSLSNKFSFKGIGVGEFEKGVDSYEKSRCLEMAQWLGEKNMNFILSALHDKECGIAGLEWAFGVTKEDFEDGKARDIKRLFNFYVQKYKEEKTND
;
A
#
# COMPACT_ATOMS: atom_id res chain seq x y z
N MET A 1 19.43 0.32 24.64
CA MET A 1 18.14 0.57 23.95
C MET A 1 17.44 -0.77 23.79
N GLU A 2 16.33 -0.96 24.48
CA GLU A 2 15.53 -2.18 24.40
C GLU A 2 14.95 -2.30 22.98
N GLN A 3 15.24 -3.39 22.26
CA GLN A 3 14.66 -3.63 20.93
C GLN A 3 13.17 -3.86 21.08
N LYS A 4 12.36 -2.87 20.71
CA LYS A 4 10.90 -3.03 20.67
C LYS A 4 10.56 -4.17 19.71
N ALA A 5 9.80 -5.14 20.21
CA ALA A 5 9.25 -6.22 19.39
C ALA A 5 8.51 -5.62 18.19
N ARG A 6 8.92 -6.01 16.98
CA ARG A 6 8.25 -5.58 15.74
C ARG A 6 7.05 -6.48 15.52
N GLN A 7 5.90 -5.87 15.27
CA GLN A 7 4.68 -6.58 14.95
C GLN A 7 4.37 -6.41 13.47
N TYR A 8 4.06 -7.52 12.79
CA TYR A 8 3.69 -7.53 11.38
C TYR A 8 2.23 -8.00 11.26
N SER A 9 1.52 -7.40 10.31
CA SER A 9 0.19 -7.88 9.90
C SER A 9 0.33 -8.32 8.44
N GLN A 10 -0.17 -9.51 8.12
CA GLN A 10 -0.17 -10.00 6.75
C GLN A 10 -1.49 -9.64 6.10
N LEU A 11 -1.41 -9.13 4.87
CA LEU A 11 -2.54 -8.97 3.97
C LEU A 11 -2.49 -10.10 2.94
N TRP A 12 -3.64 -10.67 2.63
CA TRP A 12 -3.76 -11.72 1.62
C TRP A 12 -4.18 -11.13 0.28
N ASP A 13 -3.37 -11.35 -0.75
CA ASP A 13 -3.63 -10.82 -2.09
C ASP A 13 -4.91 -11.42 -2.69
N ASP A 14 -5.21 -12.68 -2.39
CA ASP A 14 -6.42 -13.37 -2.89
C ASP A 14 -7.71 -12.65 -2.47
N GLY A 15 -7.81 -12.21 -1.22
CA GLY A 15 -8.96 -11.45 -0.75
C GLY A 15 -9.05 -10.04 -1.34
N ILE A 16 -7.90 -9.41 -1.58
CA ILE A 16 -7.85 -8.11 -2.26
C ILE A 16 -8.36 -8.27 -3.70
N ASN A 17 -7.83 -9.26 -4.43
CA ASN A 17 -8.20 -9.57 -5.81
C ASN A 17 -9.65 -10.05 -5.95
N ALA A 18 -10.18 -10.74 -4.94
CA ALA A 18 -11.60 -11.10 -4.85
C ALA A 18 -12.53 -9.92 -4.54
N GLY A 19 -11.99 -8.70 -4.38
CA GLY A 19 -12.78 -7.48 -4.20
C GLY A 19 -13.37 -7.31 -2.80
N ILE A 20 -12.83 -7.98 -1.78
CA ILE A 20 -13.35 -7.89 -0.40
C ILE A 20 -13.36 -6.43 0.08
N ILE A 21 -12.31 -5.66 -0.24
CA ILE A 21 -12.22 -4.23 0.13
C ILE A 21 -13.36 -3.43 -0.49
N GLY A 22 -13.71 -3.68 -1.76
CA GLY A 22 -14.83 -3.04 -2.42
C GLY A 22 -16.16 -3.36 -1.76
N LYS A 23 -16.33 -4.61 -1.32
CA LYS A 23 -17.54 -5.08 -0.62
C LYS A 23 -17.71 -4.48 0.78
N ILE A 24 -16.64 -4.40 1.57
CA ILE A 24 -16.71 -3.90 2.95
C ILE A 24 -16.58 -2.36 3.04
N GLY A 25 -15.90 -1.77 2.05
CA GLY A 25 -15.60 -0.35 1.97
C GLY A 25 -14.32 0.06 2.70
N LEU A 26 -13.64 1.09 2.16
CA LEU A 26 -12.38 1.61 2.71
C LEU A 26 -12.43 1.99 4.21
N PRO A 27 -13.48 2.67 4.73
CA PRO A 27 -13.50 3.02 6.15
C PRO A 27 -13.51 1.79 7.07
N VAL A 28 -14.25 0.74 6.68
CA VAL A 28 -14.31 -0.53 7.43
C VAL A 28 -12.97 -1.25 7.32
N PHE A 29 -12.37 -1.28 6.12
CA PHE A 29 -11.03 -1.84 5.93
C PHE A 29 -9.97 -1.17 6.81
N SER A 30 -9.93 0.17 6.86
CA SER A 30 -8.99 0.90 7.71
C SER A 30 -9.18 0.58 9.19
N LEU A 31 -10.43 0.45 9.65
CA LEU A 31 -10.73 0.01 11.01
C LEU A 31 -10.18 -1.40 11.27
N LEU A 32 -10.47 -2.36 10.39
CA LEU A 32 -10.02 -3.74 10.52
C LEU A 32 -8.49 -3.85 10.52
N ALA A 33 -7.79 -3.06 9.69
CA ALA A 33 -6.34 -3.01 9.67
C ALA A 33 -5.73 -2.56 11.01
N VAL A 34 -6.29 -1.52 11.63
CA VAL A 34 -5.85 -1.04 12.94
C VAL A 34 -6.17 -2.04 14.05
N LEU A 35 -7.33 -2.70 13.99
CA LEU A 35 -7.71 -3.74 14.93
C LEU A 35 -6.79 -4.96 14.81
N ALA A 36 -6.52 -5.45 13.60
CA ALA A 36 -5.62 -6.57 13.30
C ALA A 36 -4.23 -6.40 13.93
N ALA A 37 -3.69 -5.19 13.86
CA ALA A 37 -2.43 -4.81 14.48
C ALA A 37 -2.45 -4.85 16.03
N ARG A 38 -3.57 -5.21 16.68
CA ARG A 38 -3.69 -5.31 18.14
C ARG A 38 -4.35 -6.60 18.62
N MET A 39 -4.74 -7.48 17.71
CA MET A 39 -5.47 -8.71 18.05
C MET A 39 -4.57 -9.69 18.79
N ASP A 40 -5.03 -10.29 19.86
CA ASP A 40 -4.34 -11.46 20.43
C ASP A 40 -4.46 -12.70 19.52
N LYS A 41 -3.94 -13.84 20.00
CA LYS A 41 -4.02 -15.14 19.30
C LYS A 41 -5.45 -15.60 19.01
N ASN A 42 -6.43 -15.11 19.76
CA ASN A 42 -7.84 -15.47 19.61
C ASN A 42 -8.57 -14.54 18.65
N GLY A 43 -7.91 -13.51 18.12
CA GLY A 43 -8.58 -12.48 17.36
C GLY A 43 -9.40 -11.53 18.25
N GLN A 44 -8.95 -11.24 19.46
CA GLN A 44 -9.59 -10.27 20.36
C GLN A 44 -8.70 -9.04 20.55
N CYS A 45 -9.29 -7.86 20.61
CA CYS A 45 -8.58 -6.63 20.96
C CYS A 45 -9.49 -5.64 21.71
N TYR A 46 -8.87 -4.73 22.47
CA TYR A 46 -9.55 -3.83 23.40
C TYR A 46 -9.16 -2.35 23.23
N PRO A 47 -9.01 -1.80 22.01
CA PRO A 47 -8.67 -0.38 21.86
C PRO A 47 -9.83 0.53 22.29
N SER A 48 -9.50 1.68 22.87
CA SER A 48 -10.49 2.73 23.14
C SER A 48 -10.88 3.47 21.85
N ARG A 49 -12.03 4.15 21.87
CA ARG A 49 -12.49 4.94 20.71
C ARG A 49 -11.54 6.09 20.38
N ASP A 50 -10.98 6.76 21.39
CA ASP A 50 -9.98 7.82 21.20
C ASP A 50 -8.69 7.29 20.57
N ASP A 51 -8.29 6.08 20.94
CA ASP A 51 -7.10 5.46 20.40
C ASP A 51 -7.30 5.03 18.94
N LEU A 52 -8.48 4.49 18.59
CA LEU A 52 -8.87 4.26 17.20
C LEU A 52 -8.93 5.57 16.40
N SER A 53 -9.53 6.62 16.98
CA SER A 53 -9.64 7.96 16.39
C SER A 53 -8.27 8.52 16.01
N ARG A 54 -7.30 8.48 16.93
CA ARG A 54 -5.92 8.95 16.69
C ARG A 54 -5.21 8.14 15.62
N LYS A 55 -5.40 6.81 15.60
CA LYS A 55 -4.70 5.92 14.65
C LYS A 55 -5.26 6.00 13.23
N ILE A 56 -6.57 6.15 13.10
CA ILE A 56 -7.25 6.24 11.80
C ILE A 56 -7.25 7.69 11.27
N GLY A 57 -7.04 8.69 12.14
CA GLY A 57 -7.07 10.11 11.76
C GLY A 57 -8.49 10.60 11.49
N LYS A 58 -9.46 10.16 12.30
CA LYS A 58 -10.88 10.54 12.20
C LYS A 58 -11.43 10.91 13.56
N SER A 59 -12.53 11.65 13.60
CA SER A 59 -13.20 11.99 14.87
C SER A 59 -13.76 10.75 15.57
N VAL A 60 -13.90 10.79 16.89
CA VAL A 60 -14.52 9.70 17.68
C VAL A 60 -15.92 9.36 17.17
N ARG A 61 -16.73 10.38 16.83
CA ARG A 61 -18.07 10.18 16.23
C ARG A 61 -17.99 9.40 14.93
N THR A 62 -17.06 9.75 14.03
CA THR A 62 -16.85 9.03 12.78
C THR A 62 -16.39 7.59 13.02
N ILE A 63 -15.58 7.35 14.04
CA ILE A 63 -15.19 5.98 14.43
C ILE A 63 -16.40 5.17 14.88
N GLU A 64 -17.31 5.74 15.66
CA GLU A 64 -18.55 5.06 16.05
C GLU A 64 -19.42 4.70 14.84
N GLU A 65 -19.57 5.63 13.88
CA GLU A 65 -20.28 5.37 12.63
C GLU A 65 -19.63 4.24 11.82
N ILE A 66 -18.28 4.21 11.74
CA ILE A 66 -17.54 3.14 11.06
C ILE A 66 -17.70 1.79 11.79
N ILE A 67 -17.69 1.78 13.14
CA ILE A 67 -17.91 0.56 13.93
C ILE A 67 -19.32 0.03 13.71
N GLU A 68 -20.34 0.89 13.74
CA GLU A 68 -21.73 0.48 13.48
C GLU A 68 -21.92 -0.01 12.05
N LYS A 69 -21.24 0.60 11.08
CA LYS A 69 -21.19 0.09 9.71
C LYS A 69 -20.54 -1.30 9.66
N ALA A 70 -19.38 -1.47 10.30
CA ALA A 70 -18.67 -2.75 10.33
C ALA A 70 -19.47 -3.88 11.01
N LYS A 71 -20.29 -3.58 12.02
CA LYS A 71 -21.19 -4.56 12.64
C LYS A 71 -22.29 -5.05 11.68
N LYS A 72 -22.76 -4.17 10.78
CA LYS A 72 -23.82 -4.47 9.81
C LYS A 72 -23.28 -5.09 8.52
N THR A 73 -22.08 -4.70 8.11
CA THR A 73 -21.42 -5.25 6.93
C THR A 73 -21.16 -6.74 7.13
N SER A 74 -21.64 -7.57 6.20
CA SER A 74 -21.48 -9.01 6.24
C SER A 74 -20.59 -9.52 5.10
N TYR A 75 -19.75 -10.51 5.41
CA TYR A 75 -18.92 -11.23 4.46
C TYR A 75 -19.05 -12.73 4.71
N ARG A 76 -19.32 -13.49 3.63
CA ARG A 76 -19.69 -14.93 3.69
C ARG A 76 -20.78 -15.25 4.73
N GLY A 77 -21.79 -14.38 4.85
CA GLY A 77 -22.90 -14.56 5.78
C GLY A 77 -22.62 -14.19 7.25
N GLU A 78 -21.40 -13.77 7.58
CA GLU A 78 -21.03 -13.33 8.94
C GLU A 78 -20.75 -11.83 9.02
N PRO A 79 -21.07 -11.16 10.13
CA PRO A 79 -20.68 -9.76 10.34
C PRO A 79 -19.16 -9.66 10.38
N VAL A 80 -18.59 -8.67 9.68
CA VAL A 80 -17.12 -8.53 9.58
C VAL A 80 -16.48 -8.24 10.94
N LEU A 81 -17.22 -7.57 11.83
CA LEU A 81 -16.80 -7.20 13.17
C LEU A 81 -17.86 -7.57 14.21
N LYS A 82 -17.46 -8.33 15.24
CA LYS A 82 -18.26 -8.60 16.44
C LYS A 82 -17.75 -7.72 17.57
N VAL A 83 -18.68 -7.07 18.29
CA VAL A 83 -18.36 -6.15 19.40
C VAL A 83 -19.07 -6.64 20.66
N HIS A 84 -18.30 -6.91 21.71
CA HIS A 84 -18.81 -7.35 23.00
C HIS A 84 -18.51 -6.28 24.06
N GLN A 85 -19.53 -5.77 24.72
CA GLN A 85 -19.34 -4.86 25.85
C GLN A 85 -19.01 -5.68 27.09
N ILE A 86 -17.81 -5.48 27.64
CA ILE A 86 -17.42 -6.12 28.89
C ILE A 86 -18.09 -5.38 30.04
N LYS A 87 -18.77 -6.13 30.91
CA LYS A 87 -19.33 -5.62 32.16
C LYS A 87 -18.75 -6.42 33.31
N SER A 88 -18.26 -5.76 34.33
CA SER A 88 -17.81 -6.39 35.57
C SER A 88 -18.63 -5.87 36.74
N LYS A 89 -18.86 -6.72 37.74
CA LYS A 89 -19.57 -6.33 38.96
C LYS A 89 -18.53 -6.09 40.04
N VAL A 90 -18.41 -4.85 40.51
CA VAL A 90 -17.49 -4.46 41.58
C VAL A 90 -18.31 -3.82 42.69
N ASN A 91 -18.23 -4.37 43.90
CA ASN A 91 -18.96 -3.91 45.07
C ASN A 91 -20.47 -3.76 44.82
N GLY A 92 -21.08 -4.73 44.14
CA GLY A 92 -22.51 -4.72 43.84
C GLY A 92 -22.93 -3.83 42.65
N LYS A 93 -22.05 -2.96 42.15
CA LYS A 93 -22.32 -2.06 41.02
C LYS A 93 -21.76 -2.64 39.71
N TRP A 94 -22.51 -2.47 38.62
CA TRP A 94 -22.03 -2.79 37.27
C TRP A 94 -21.09 -1.69 36.78
N LEU A 95 -19.83 -2.04 36.52
CA LEU A 95 -18.86 -1.20 35.84
C LEU A 95 -18.78 -1.61 34.36
N TYR A 96 -18.84 -0.62 33.48
CA TYR A 96 -18.69 -0.82 32.04
C TYR A 96 -17.20 -0.74 31.69
N GLY A 97 -16.66 -1.83 31.18
CA GLY A 97 -15.31 -1.88 30.65
C GLY A 97 -15.23 -1.43 29.20
N SER A 98 -14.01 -1.39 28.66
CA SER A 98 -13.78 -1.19 27.23
C SER A 98 -14.48 -2.26 26.40
N ASN A 99 -14.96 -1.86 25.22
CA ASN A 99 -15.48 -2.81 24.25
C ASN A 99 -14.38 -3.78 23.79
N MET A 100 -14.73 -5.07 23.72
CA MET A 100 -13.94 -6.10 23.06
C MET A 100 -14.37 -6.20 21.59
N TYR A 101 -13.39 -6.17 20.69
CA TYR A 101 -13.59 -6.27 19.26
C TYR A 101 -13.00 -7.58 18.73
N THR A 102 -13.76 -8.28 17.89
CA THR A 102 -13.36 -9.53 17.25
C THR A 102 -13.61 -9.45 15.76
N ILE A 103 -12.54 -9.59 14.96
CA ILE A 103 -12.65 -9.71 13.50
C ILE A 103 -13.11 -11.13 13.18
N SER A 104 -14.13 -11.24 12.34
CA SER A 104 -14.69 -12.53 11.93
C SER A 104 -13.63 -13.43 11.26
N LYS A 105 -13.80 -14.75 11.40
CA LYS A 105 -12.89 -15.73 10.82
C LYS A 105 -12.75 -15.59 9.30
N PRO A 106 -13.84 -15.43 8.51
CA PRO A 106 -13.72 -15.25 7.06
C PRO A 106 -12.85 -14.07 6.63
N ILE A 107 -12.90 -12.94 7.35
CA ILE A 107 -12.04 -11.79 7.08
C ILE A 107 -10.59 -12.08 7.46
N ARG A 108 -10.34 -12.83 8.54
CA ARG A 108 -8.98 -13.17 8.94
C ARG A 108 -8.30 -14.12 7.97
N ASP A 109 -9.05 -15.12 7.51
CA ASP A 109 -8.57 -16.14 6.60
C ASP A 109 -8.35 -15.56 5.19
N ASP A 110 -9.25 -14.70 4.72
CA ASP A 110 -9.20 -14.21 3.34
C ASP A 110 -8.52 -12.84 3.18
N LEU A 111 -8.43 -11.99 4.21
CA LEU A 111 -7.97 -10.59 4.04
C LEU A 111 -6.82 -10.20 4.97
N ILE A 112 -6.92 -10.42 6.28
CA ILE A 112 -5.94 -9.90 7.24
C ILE A 112 -5.71 -10.80 8.45
N ASN A 113 -4.48 -11.24 8.65
CA ASN A 113 -4.10 -12.02 9.84
C ASN A 113 -2.90 -11.43 10.58
N ARG A 114 -2.85 -11.62 11.90
CA ARG A 114 -1.72 -11.18 12.74
C ARG A 114 -0.70 -12.31 12.83
N TYR A 115 0.56 -12.00 12.57
CA TYR A 115 1.69 -12.88 12.87
C TYR A 115 2.63 -12.21 13.89
N GLN A 116 2.99 -12.95 14.94
CA GLN A 116 4.08 -12.55 15.82
C GLN A 116 5.37 -13.20 15.32
N SER A 117 6.24 -12.42 14.69
CA SER A 117 7.61 -12.88 14.43
C SER A 117 8.44 -12.62 15.68
N VAL A 118 8.53 -13.62 16.57
CA VAL A 118 9.53 -13.59 17.65
C VAL A 118 10.89 -13.81 17.00
N GLY A 119 11.86 -12.94 17.28
CA GLY A 119 13.18 -12.95 16.64
C GLY A 119 13.81 -14.34 16.61
N GLY A 120 14.19 -14.78 15.40
CA GLY A 120 15.16 -15.87 15.19
C GLY A 120 14.61 -17.28 14.99
N LYS A 121 13.40 -17.63 15.44
CA LYS A 121 12.78 -18.93 15.14
C LYS A 121 11.29 -18.74 14.93
N SER A 122 10.83 -18.96 13.69
CA SER A 122 9.42 -19.08 13.37
C SER A 122 8.90 -20.33 14.06
N LEU A 123 8.22 -20.16 15.20
CA LEU A 123 7.31 -21.18 15.72
C LEU A 123 5.98 -20.99 15.00
N THR A 124 5.82 -21.73 13.90
CA THR A 124 4.51 -22.06 13.35
C THR A 124 4.07 -23.39 13.97
N GLU A 125 3.18 -23.32 14.97
CA GLU A 125 2.36 -24.44 15.43
C GLU A 125 0.92 -23.91 15.31
N ASP A 126 0.07 -24.36 14.39
CA ASP A 126 -0.24 -25.75 14.04
C ASP A 126 -0.40 -25.96 12.52
N ASN A 127 0.30 -26.96 11.99
CA ASN A 127 0.13 -27.48 10.64
C ASN A 127 -0.60 -28.83 10.70
N LYS A 128 -1.82 -28.85 10.15
CA LYS A 128 -2.51 -29.97 9.47
C LYS A 128 -3.82 -29.35 8.97
N THR A 129 -3.87 -28.64 7.85
CA THR A 129 -3.78 -29.19 6.49
C THR A 129 -3.75 -27.99 5.54
N LEU A 130 -2.60 -27.64 4.96
CA LEU A 130 -2.47 -26.77 3.78
C LEU A 130 -1.03 -26.90 3.27
N SER A 131 -0.70 -28.12 2.86
CA SER A 131 0.53 -28.42 2.14
C SER A 131 0.23 -28.22 0.65
N VAL A 132 0.61 -27.06 0.08
CA VAL A 132 1.26 -26.97 -1.24
C VAL A 132 2.09 -25.68 -1.32
N LYS A 133 3.41 -25.86 -1.38
CA LYS A 133 4.46 -25.03 -2.01
C LYS A 133 4.21 -23.52 -2.15
N SER A 134 4.83 -22.74 -1.25
CA SER A 134 5.34 -21.41 -1.60
C SER A 134 6.73 -21.21 -1.00
N SER A 135 7.76 -21.50 -1.79
CA SER A 135 9.14 -21.06 -1.50
C SER A 135 9.23 -19.57 -1.78
N PHE A 136 8.96 -18.73 -0.78
CA PHE A 136 9.22 -17.29 -0.86
C PHE A 136 10.72 -16.99 -0.69
N PRO A 137 11.29 -16.06 -1.46
CA PRO A 137 12.65 -15.58 -1.24
C PRO A 137 12.73 -14.80 0.09
N ARG A 138 13.83 -15.01 0.83
CA ARG A 138 14.15 -14.20 2.02
C ARG A 138 14.39 -12.75 1.60
N ALA A 139 13.43 -11.87 1.88
CA ALA A 139 13.65 -10.43 1.78
C ALA A 139 14.68 -10.00 2.84
N GLY A 140 15.85 -9.55 2.40
CA GLY A 140 16.84 -8.91 3.26
C GLY A 140 16.28 -7.61 3.82
N ILE A 141 16.40 -7.41 5.14
CA ILE A 141 15.99 -6.19 5.82
C ILE A 141 17.07 -5.13 5.53
N PRO A 142 16.78 -3.99 4.86
CA PRO A 142 17.77 -2.93 4.71
C PRO A 142 18.03 -2.25 6.06
N TYR A 143 19.31 -1.93 6.31
CA TYR A 143 19.77 -1.22 7.50
C TYR A 143 19.15 0.19 7.57
N ALA A 144 18.56 0.53 8.73
CA ALA A 144 17.99 1.84 8.96
C ALA A 144 19.08 2.86 9.34
N LYS A 145 19.28 3.87 8.48
CA LYS A 145 20.04 5.09 8.80
C LYS A 145 19.04 6.23 9.00
N ASN A 146 19.13 6.93 10.13
CA ASN A 146 18.27 8.08 10.42
C ASN A 146 18.58 9.22 9.43
N ILE A 147 17.56 9.77 8.77
CA ILE A 147 17.70 10.92 7.87
C ILE A 147 16.60 11.95 8.18
N PRO A 148 16.90 13.26 8.22
CA PRO A 148 15.96 14.32 8.60
C PRO A 148 14.91 14.56 7.50
N THR A 149 13.69 14.93 7.90
CA THR A 149 12.61 15.37 7.01
C THR A 149 12.75 16.87 6.75
N ASN A 150 13.18 17.24 5.53
CA ASN A 150 13.05 18.61 5.07
C ASN A 150 11.79 18.70 4.20
N ASP A 151 10.72 19.24 4.78
CA ASP A 151 9.47 19.56 4.11
C ASP A 151 9.66 20.82 3.27
N ASN A 152 9.68 20.69 1.94
CA ASN A 152 9.72 21.84 1.03
C ASN A 152 8.35 22.05 0.39
N HIS A 153 7.60 23.02 0.93
CA HIS A 153 6.20 23.32 0.62
C HIS A 153 5.93 23.77 -0.84
N LEU A 154 6.98 24.11 -1.59
CA LEU A 154 6.89 24.58 -2.99
C LEU A 154 6.61 23.43 -3.97
N VAL A 155 7.11 22.22 -3.70
CA VAL A 155 6.91 21.04 -4.55
C VAL A 155 5.43 20.64 -4.59
N ASN A 156 4.71 20.80 -3.49
CA ASN A 156 3.30 20.42 -3.40
C ASN A 156 2.34 21.32 -4.19
N LYS A 157 2.73 22.58 -4.50
CA LYS A 157 1.82 23.53 -5.18
C LYS A 157 1.79 23.32 -6.70
N ILE A 158 2.91 22.90 -7.30
CA ILE A 158 2.99 22.49 -8.71
C ILE A 158 2.21 21.18 -8.91
N LEU A 159 2.30 20.25 -7.95
CA LEU A 159 1.70 18.92 -8.04
C LEU A 159 0.16 18.85 -8.06
N ILE A 160 -0.53 19.84 -7.48
CA ILE A 160 -2.01 19.81 -7.41
C ILE A 160 -2.63 20.21 -8.76
N ASN A 161 -1.98 21.09 -9.52
CA ASN A 161 -2.47 21.49 -10.84
C ASN A 161 -2.18 20.45 -11.93
N ASP A 162 -1.06 19.72 -11.83
CA ASP A 162 -0.69 18.74 -12.85
C ASP A 162 -1.39 17.39 -12.72
N MET A 163 -1.85 16.97 -11.53
CA MET A 163 -2.66 15.74 -11.40
C MET A 163 -4.02 15.85 -12.10
N VAL A 164 -4.54 17.06 -12.33
CA VAL A 164 -5.79 17.27 -13.08
C VAL A 164 -5.56 17.21 -14.60
N LYS A 165 -4.33 17.49 -15.05
CA LYS A 165 -3.92 17.42 -16.46
C LYS A 165 -3.14 16.15 -16.83
N SER A 166 -2.70 15.34 -15.87
CA SER A 166 -1.89 14.16 -16.16
C SER A 166 -2.73 13.06 -16.82
N LEU A 167 -2.77 13.11 -18.15
CA LEU A 167 -2.75 11.95 -19.04
C LEU A 167 -3.84 10.90 -18.81
N SER A 168 -5.05 11.32 -18.41
CA SER A 168 -6.22 10.47 -18.59
C SER A 168 -6.49 10.30 -20.10
N ASN A 169 -6.17 9.11 -20.61
CA ASN A 169 -6.81 8.48 -21.77
C ASN A 169 -6.67 9.14 -23.17
N LYS A 170 -5.45 9.36 -23.68
CA LYS A 170 -5.28 9.50 -25.15
C LYS A 170 -4.70 8.27 -25.84
N PHE A 171 -3.90 7.46 -25.15
CA PHE A 171 -3.36 6.22 -25.69
C PHE A 171 -3.76 5.05 -24.80
N SER A 172 -4.85 4.38 -25.19
CA SER A 172 -5.26 3.11 -24.60
C SER A 172 -4.28 2.02 -25.01
N PHE A 173 -3.10 1.99 -24.39
CA PHE A 173 -2.27 0.79 -24.41
C PHE A 173 -2.98 -0.25 -23.54
N LYS A 174 -3.66 -1.20 -24.19
CA LYS A 174 -4.19 -2.41 -23.55
C LYS A 174 -2.99 -3.06 -22.84
N GLY A 175 -2.99 -3.06 -21.50
CA GLY A 175 -1.79 -3.22 -20.69
C GLY A 175 -0.84 -4.33 -21.14
N ILE A 176 0.18 -3.95 -21.91
CA ILE A 176 1.18 -4.87 -22.42
C ILE A 176 2.12 -5.16 -21.25
N GLY A 177 2.19 -6.43 -20.85
CA GLY A 177 3.15 -6.88 -19.85
C GLY A 177 4.57 -6.83 -20.40
N VAL A 178 5.57 -6.66 -19.52
CA VAL A 178 6.99 -6.55 -19.94
C VAL A 178 7.44 -7.77 -20.75
N GLY A 179 7.06 -8.98 -20.34
CA GLY A 179 7.41 -10.20 -21.09
C GLY A 179 6.68 -10.37 -22.43
N GLU A 180 5.58 -9.64 -22.66
CA GLU A 180 4.91 -9.62 -23.96
C GLU A 180 5.56 -8.57 -24.88
N PHE A 181 6.00 -7.45 -24.31
CA PHE A 181 6.76 -6.41 -25.01
C PHE A 181 8.16 -6.88 -25.42
N GLU A 182 8.84 -7.65 -24.57
CA GLU A 182 10.19 -8.18 -24.80
C GLU A 182 10.28 -9.03 -26.08
N LYS A 183 9.23 -9.80 -26.39
CA LYS A 183 9.16 -10.64 -27.61
C LYS A 183 9.11 -9.83 -28.91
N GLY A 184 8.79 -8.55 -28.83
CA GLY A 184 8.64 -7.64 -29.98
C GLY A 184 9.68 -6.51 -30.02
N VAL A 185 10.79 -6.64 -29.28
CA VAL A 185 11.89 -5.67 -29.30
C VAL A 185 12.70 -5.87 -30.59
N ASP A 186 12.39 -5.04 -31.58
CA ASP A 186 13.02 -5.01 -32.90
C ASP A 186 13.75 -3.69 -33.18
N SER A 187 13.63 -2.71 -32.27
CA SER A 187 14.18 -1.38 -32.43
C SER A 187 14.94 -0.92 -31.19
N TYR A 188 15.90 -0.02 -31.41
CA TYR A 188 16.68 0.62 -30.35
C TYR A 188 15.77 1.29 -29.32
N GLU A 189 14.77 2.07 -29.78
CA GLU A 189 13.84 2.80 -28.92
C GLU A 189 13.07 1.85 -27.98
N LYS A 190 12.59 0.72 -28.51
CA LYS A 190 11.89 -0.29 -27.70
C LYS A 190 12.83 -0.94 -26.68
N SER A 191 14.07 -1.25 -27.07
CA SER A 191 15.07 -1.80 -26.14
C SER A 191 15.34 -0.84 -24.99
N ARG A 192 15.42 0.47 -25.27
CA ARG A 192 15.64 1.50 -24.24
C ARG A 192 14.43 1.67 -23.33
N CYS A 193 13.22 1.62 -23.87
CA CYS A 193 11.99 1.62 -23.07
C CYS A 193 11.92 0.41 -22.12
N LEU A 194 12.37 -0.77 -22.58
CA LEU A 194 12.43 -1.97 -21.76
C LEU A 194 13.41 -1.81 -20.58
N GLU A 195 14.60 -1.29 -20.83
CA GLU A 195 15.59 -1.01 -19.77
C GLU A 195 15.04 -0.03 -18.73
N MET A 196 14.40 1.05 -19.18
CA MET A 196 13.76 2.03 -18.29
C MET A 196 12.66 1.37 -17.46
N ALA A 197 11.84 0.52 -18.05
CA ALA A 197 10.77 -0.19 -17.36
C ALA A 197 11.31 -1.19 -16.33
N GLN A 198 12.40 -1.91 -16.64
CA GLN A 198 13.05 -2.81 -15.69
C GLN A 198 13.59 -2.05 -14.46
N TRP A 199 14.16 -0.86 -14.67
CA TRP A 199 14.69 -0.04 -13.59
C TRP A 199 13.61 0.67 -12.76
N LEU A 200 12.59 1.26 -13.42
CA LEU A 200 11.49 1.98 -12.76
C LEU A 200 10.42 1.04 -12.18
N GLY A 201 10.39 -0.21 -12.63
CA GLY A 201 9.38 -1.22 -12.34
C GLY A 201 8.37 -1.39 -13.47
N GLU A 202 8.05 -2.65 -13.79
CA GLU A 202 7.27 -3.09 -14.95
C GLU A 202 5.93 -2.38 -15.14
N LYS A 203 5.26 -2.04 -14.03
CA LYS A 203 3.98 -1.31 -14.02
C LYS A 203 4.03 0.06 -14.70
N ASN A 204 5.22 0.58 -14.99
CA ASN A 204 5.41 1.88 -15.65
C ASN A 204 5.61 1.78 -17.17
N MET A 205 5.63 0.57 -17.75
CA MET A 205 5.81 0.38 -19.19
C MET A 205 4.82 1.22 -20.02
N ASN A 206 3.53 1.22 -19.68
CA ASN A 206 2.53 2.01 -20.41
C ASN A 206 2.79 3.52 -20.38
N PHE A 207 3.32 4.04 -19.26
CA PHE A 207 3.69 5.46 -19.16
C PHE A 207 4.87 5.77 -20.08
N ILE A 208 5.90 4.92 -20.07
CA ILE A 208 7.09 5.06 -20.93
C ILE A 208 6.68 5.02 -22.40
N LEU A 209 5.84 4.06 -22.80
CA LEU A 209 5.34 3.96 -24.18
C LEU A 209 4.48 5.17 -24.57
N SER A 210 3.63 5.66 -23.66
CA SER A 210 2.85 6.87 -23.92
C SER A 210 3.73 8.10 -24.12
N ALA A 211 4.83 8.23 -23.37
CA ALA A 211 5.78 9.33 -23.52
C ALA A 211 6.66 9.17 -24.77
N LEU A 212 6.99 7.94 -25.17
CA LEU A 212 7.71 7.65 -26.41
C LEU A 212 6.93 8.15 -27.64
N HIS A 213 5.61 7.97 -27.65
CA HIS A 213 4.75 8.42 -28.74
C HIS A 213 4.32 9.89 -28.63
N ASP A 214 4.76 10.59 -27.59
CA ASP A 214 4.51 12.02 -27.44
C ASP A 214 5.49 12.82 -28.32
N LYS A 215 4.96 13.71 -29.15
CA LYS A 215 5.75 14.55 -30.08
C LYS A 215 6.71 15.48 -29.36
N GLU A 216 6.40 15.88 -28.13
CA GLU A 216 7.21 16.82 -27.33
C GLU A 216 8.30 16.12 -26.51
N CYS A 217 8.22 14.80 -26.34
CA CYS A 217 9.17 14.03 -25.54
C CYS A 217 9.99 13.06 -26.40
N GLY A 218 9.32 12.12 -27.06
CA GLY A 218 9.98 11.07 -27.83
C GLY A 218 11.00 10.25 -27.02
N ILE A 219 11.89 9.56 -27.73
CA ILE A 219 12.96 8.79 -27.08
C ILE A 219 14.01 9.71 -26.42
N ALA A 220 14.34 10.85 -27.04
CA ALA A 220 15.36 11.76 -26.52
C ALA A 220 14.99 12.34 -25.14
N GLY A 221 13.73 12.75 -24.96
CA GLY A 221 13.23 13.23 -23.67
C GLY A 221 13.19 12.15 -22.60
N LEU A 222 12.83 10.92 -22.99
CA LEU A 222 12.87 9.77 -22.08
C LEU A 222 14.28 9.43 -21.61
N GLU A 223 15.26 9.43 -22.52
CA GLU A 223 16.66 9.14 -22.17
C GLU A 223 17.27 10.22 -21.29
N TRP A 224 17.01 11.49 -21.60
CA TRP A 224 17.43 12.59 -20.74
C TRP A 224 16.82 12.47 -19.34
N ALA A 225 15.50 12.30 -19.25
CA ALA A 225 14.82 12.16 -17.98
C ALA A 225 15.33 10.95 -17.18
N PHE A 226 15.63 9.84 -17.85
CA PHE A 226 16.15 8.64 -17.21
C PHE A 226 17.55 8.84 -16.66
N GLY A 227 18.43 9.50 -17.41
CA GLY A 227 19.80 9.83 -16.98
C GLY A 227 19.80 10.70 -15.73
N VAL A 228 19.09 11.83 -15.76
CA VAL A 228 19.02 12.76 -14.61
C VAL A 228 18.33 12.10 -13.41
N THR A 229 17.32 11.26 -13.63
CA THR A 229 16.67 10.50 -12.54
C THR A 229 17.63 9.53 -11.87
N LYS A 230 18.47 8.82 -12.64
CA LYS A 230 19.47 7.89 -12.09
C LYS A 230 20.47 8.63 -11.21
N GLU A 231 21.05 9.72 -11.71
CA GLU A 231 22.02 10.54 -10.98
C GLU A 231 21.43 11.07 -9.66
N ASP A 232 20.26 11.70 -9.72
CA ASP A 232 19.62 12.27 -8.53
C ASP A 232 19.15 11.22 -7.51
N PHE A 233 18.77 10.03 -7.98
CA PHE A 233 18.37 8.93 -7.11
C PHE A 233 19.59 8.32 -6.40
N GLU A 234 20.72 8.16 -7.11
CA GLU A 234 21.99 7.70 -6.55
C GLU A 234 22.55 8.69 -5.52
N ASP A 235 22.36 9.99 -5.76
CA ASP A 235 22.67 11.07 -4.80
C ASP A 235 21.72 11.11 -3.58
N GLY A 236 20.64 10.32 -3.58
CA GLY A 236 19.66 10.28 -2.50
C GLY A 236 18.75 11.52 -2.42
N LYS A 237 18.65 12.32 -3.50
CA LYS A 237 17.80 13.52 -3.56
C LYS A 237 16.31 13.20 -3.57
N ALA A 238 15.92 11.99 -3.96
CA ALA A 238 14.54 11.54 -3.97
C ALA A 238 14.36 10.12 -3.41
N ARG A 239 13.21 9.88 -2.75
CA ARG A 239 12.80 8.55 -2.27
C ARG A 239 11.91 7.79 -3.26
N ASP A 240 11.27 8.50 -4.17
CA ASP A 240 10.33 7.94 -5.14
C ASP A 240 10.85 8.15 -6.56
N ILE A 241 11.50 7.10 -7.07
CA ILE A 241 12.15 7.05 -8.38
C ILE A 241 11.15 7.32 -9.53
N LYS A 242 9.90 6.86 -9.38
CA LYS A 242 8.85 7.04 -10.39
C LYS A 242 8.43 8.49 -10.46
N ARG A 243 8.19 9.09 -9.30
CA ARG A 243 7.76 10.49 -9.21
C ARG A 243 8.84 11.42 -9.76
N LEU A 244 10.10 11.12 -9.47
CA LEU A 244 11.24 11.87 -9.99
C LEU A 244 11.36 11.73 -11.52
N PHE A 245 11.23 10.52 -12.06
CA PHE A 245 11.23 10.29 -13.51
C PHE A 245 10.12 11.05 -14.22
N ASN A 246 8.89 10.98 -13.74
CA ASN A 246 7.78 11.72 -14.33
C ASN A 246 8.00 13.24 -14.27
N PHE A 247 8.55 13.76 -13.16
CA PHE A 247 8.91 15.17 -13.05
C PHE A 247 9.87 15.59 -14.15
N TYR A 248 10.94 14.82 -14.40
CA TYR A 248 11.88 15.13 -15.47
C TYR A 248 11.28 14.98 -16.86
N VAL A 249 10.40 14.00 -17.10
CA VAL A 249 9.66 13.91 -18.37
C VAL A 249 8.83 15.17 -18.62
N GLN A 250 8.13 15.72 -17.62
CA GLN A 250 7.38 16.97 -17.80
C GLN A 250 8.29 18.17 -18.01
N LYS A 251 9.36 18.29 -17.21
CA LYS A 251 10.33 19.38 -17.34
C LYS A 251 10.93 19.46 -18.74
N TYR A 252 11.28 18.31 -19.33
CA TYR A 252 11.78 18.24 -20.70
C TYR A 252 10.78 18.80 -21.72
N LYS A 253 9.48 18.46 -21.58
CA LYS A 253 8.43 18.96 -22.48
C LYS A 253 8.23 20.47 -22.35
N GLU A 254 8.27 20.98 -21.13
CA GLU A 254 8.16 22.42 -20.88
C GLU A 254 9.30 23.20 -21.54
N GLU A 255 10.54 22.70 -21.43
CA GLU A 255 11.71 23.30 -22.09
C GLU A 255 11.55 23.26 -23.62
N LYS A 256 11.14 22.12 -24.18
CA LYS A 256 10.87 21.96 -25.62
C LYS A 256 9.76 22.83 -26.20
N THR A 257 8.79 23.25 -25.38
CA THR A 257 7.65 24.06 -25.82
C THR A 257 7.99 25.55 -25.86
N ASN A 258 9.02 25.96 -25.12
CA ASN A 258 9.46 27.36 -25.05
C ASN A 258 10.55 27.73 -26.08
N ASP A 259 11.08 26.73 -26.79
CA ASP A 259 12.03 26.86 -27.90
C ASP A 259 11.32 26.93 -29.27
#